data_AF-A0A372L801-F1
#
_entry.id   AF-A0A372L801-F1
#
_cell.length_a   1.000
_cell.length_b   1.000
_cell.length_c   1.000
_cell.angle_alpha   90.00
_cell.angle_beta   90.00
_cell.angle_gamma   90.00
#
_symmetry.space_group_name_H-M   'P 1'
#
loop_
_entity.id
_entity.type
_entity.pdbx_description
1 polymer ?
#
loop_
_entity_poly.entity_id
_entity_poly.type
_entity_poly.pdbx_seq_one_letter_code
_entity_poly.pdbx_strand_id
1 'polypeptide(L)'
;MSKKTDLTKKLYKELGLMDRVDVHAIRQAAILQEFESNVGARVLILMAPYPFLIIGTIMDISYDVILIKTEVTNVSELDNELFRIHLDQVDVFFIENERHKIPELKEDNC
;
A
#
# COMPACT_ATOMS: atom_id res chain seq x y z
N MET A 1 -29.85 -12.38 -18.82
CA MET A 1 -28.65 -12.29 -17.96
C MET A 1 -27.37 -12.91 -18.55
N SER A 2 -27.22 -13.14 -19.88
CA SER A 2 -26.05 -13.88 -20.42
C SER A 2 -25.16 -13.14 -21.43
N LYS A 3 -25.50 -11.92 -21.88
CA LYS A 3 -24.76 -11.26 -22.97
C LYS A 3 -23.50 -10.50 -22.53
N LYS A 4 -23.47 -9.97 -21.30
CA LYS A 4 -22.35 -9.15 -20.79
C LYS A 4 -21.10 -9.99 -20.51
N THR A 5 -21.28 -11.19 -19.99
CA THR A 5 -20.22 -12.13 -19.60
C THR A 5 -19.51 -12.74 -20.82
N ASP A 6 -20.22 -12.94 -21.92
CA ASP A 6 -19.65 -13.42 -23.18
C ASP A 6 -18.81 -12.34 -23.88
N LEU A 7 -19.27 -11.08 -23.84
CA LEU A 7 -18.55 -9.93 -24.39
C LEU A 7 -17.21 -9.71 -23.67
N THR A 8 -17.21 -9.81 -22.34
CA THR A 8 -15.98 -9.73 -21.56
C THR A 8 -15.05 -10.88 -21.93
N LYS A 9 -15.50 -12.14 -21.86
CA LYS A 9 -14.66 -13.28 -22.25
C LYS A 9 -14.08 -13.16 -23.67
N LYS A 10 -14.86 -12.63 -24.63
CA LYS A 10 -14.41 -12.40 -26.00
C LYS A 10 -13.34 -11.30 -26.09
N LEU A 11 -13.53 -10.20 -25.35
CA LEU A 11 -12.57 -9.10 -25.27
C LEU A 11 -11.23 -9.54 -24.65
N TYR A 12 -11.26 -10.29 -23.55
CA TYR A 12 -10.05 -10.83 -22.91
C TYR A 12 -9.30 -11.80 -23.83
N LYS A 13 -10.01 -12.52 -24.72
CA LYS A 13 -9.43 -13.40 -25.74
C LYS A 13 -8.79 -12.61 -26.88
N GLU A 14 -9.46 -11.58 -27.38
CA GLU A 14 -8.93 -10.71 -28.45
C GLU A 14 -7.71 -9.90 -27.99
N LEU A 15 -7.63 -9.56 -26.71
CA LEU A 15 -6.48 -8.87 -26.09
C LEU A 15 -5.33 -9.82 -25.69
N GLY A 16 -5.47 -11.14 -25.86
CA GLY A 16 -4.42 -12.11 -25.51
C GLY A 16 -4.18 -12.26 -24.00
N LEU A 17 -5.18 -11.92 -23.17
CA LEU A 17 -5.11 -11.90 -21.71
C LEU A 17 -5.72 -13.15 -21.05
N MET A 18 -6.24 -14.11 -21.83
CA MET A 18 -6.93 -15.28 -21.26
C MET A 18 -6.03 -16.24 -20.48
N ASP A 19 -4.72 -16.27 -20.76
CA ASP A 19 -3.74 -17.14 -20.09
C ASP A 19 -2.72 -16.38 -19.25
N ARG A 20 -2.86 -15.05 -19.13
CA ARG A 20 -1.97 -14.23 -18.31
C ARG A 20 -2.65 -14.02 -16.98
N VAL A 21 -2.21 -14.78 -15.98
CA VAL A 21 -2.42 -14.39 -14.59
C VAL A 21 -1.96 -12.93 -14.48
N ASP A 22 -2.90 -12.03 -14.18
CA ASP A 22 -2.59 -10.62 -14.03
C ASP A 22 -1.75 -10.45 -12.76
N VAL A 23 -0.43 -10.49 -12.95
CA VAL A 23 0.56 -10.36 -11.87
C VAL A 23 0.31 -9.08 -11.08
N HIS A 24 -0.18 -8.03 -11.74
CA HIS A 24 -0.54 -6.79 -11.08
C HIS A 24 -1.74 -6.97 -10.14
N ALA A 25 -2.79 -7.66 -10.59
CA ALA A 25 -3.94 -7.98 -9.76
C ALA A 25 -3.58 -8.88 -8.56
N ILE A 26 -2.72 -9.89 -8.77
CA ILE A 26 -2.23 -10.73 -7.66
C ILE A 26 -1.43 -9.90 -6.66
N ARG A 27 -0.51 -9.05 -7.15
CA ARG A 27 0.30 -8.19 -6.29
C ARG A 27 -0.58 -7.27 -5.45
N GLN A 28 -1.55 -6.60 -6.08
CA GLN A 28 -2.46 -5.71 -5.38
C GLN A 28 -3.26 -6.44 -4.30
N ALA A 29 -3.80 -7.62 -4.61
CA ALA A 29 -4.55 -8.42 -3.64
C ALA A 29 -3.68 -8.85 -2.45
N ALA A 30 -2.43 -9.27 -2.70
CA ALA A 30 -1.51 -9.67 -1.63
C ALA A 30 -1.13 -8.48 -0.73
N ILE A 31 -0.84 -7.32 -1.31
CA ILE A 31 -0.53 -6.10 -0.55
C ILE A 31 -1.75 -5.67 0.26
N LEU A 32 -2.94 -5.61 -0.37
CA LEU A 32 -4.19 -5.24 0.29
C LEU A 32 -4.45 -6.13 1.52
N GLN A 33 -4.34 -7.45 1.37
CA GLN A 33 -4.52 -8.40 2.46
C GLN A 33 -3.52 -8.19 3.60
N GLU A 34 -2.25 -7.90 3.27
CA GLU A 34 -1.22 -7.66 4.27
C GLU A 34 -1.51 -6.40 5.08
N PHE A 35 -1.95 -5.32 4.44
CA PHE A 35 -2.33 -4.08 5.14
C PHE A 35 -3.63 -4.23 5.94
N GLU A 36 -4.66 -4.90 5.39
CA GLU A 36 -5.92 -5.19 6.09
C GLU A 36 -5.69 -5.97 7.39
N SER A 37 -4.79 -6.96 7.35
CA SER A 37 -4.47 -7.80 8.52
C SER A 37 -3.68 -7.06 9.60
N ASN A 38 -3.15 -5.87 9.28
CA ASN A 38 -2.26 -5.11 10.15
C ASN A 38 -2.76 -3.68 10.40
N VAL A 39 -4.06 -3.42 10.25
CA VAL A 39 -4.66 -2.14 10.68
C VAL A 39 -4.37 -1.91 12.18
N GLY A 40 -3.89 -0.72 12.51
CA GLY A 40 -3.41 -0.34 13.83
C GLY A 40 -1.92 -0.61 14.07
N ALA A 41 -1.23 -1.32 13.17
CA ALA A 41 0.21 -1.51 13.25
C ALA A 41 0.98 -0.31 12.69
N ARG A 42 2.21 -0.16 13.17
CA ARG A 42 3.16 0.83 12.67
C ARG A 42 3.80 0.32 11.38
N VAL A 43 3.92 1.18 10.38
CA VAL A 43 4.41 0.86 9.05
C VAL A 43 5.45 1.87 8.58
N LEU A 44 6.44 1.39 7.84
CA LEU A 44 7.38 2.16 7.04
C LEU A 44 7.03 1.93 5.57
N ILE A 45 6.83 3.01 4.82
CA ILE A 45 6.52 2.98 3.39
C ILE A 45 7.53 3.83 2.63
N LEU A 46 7.99 3.31 1.49
CA LEU A 46 8.77 4.04 0.51
C LEU A 46 7.96 4.13 -0.79
N MET A 47 7.73 5.36 -1.24
CA MET A 47 6.95 5.62 -2.46
C MET A 47 7.83 5.81 -3.70
N ALA A 48 7.30 5.42 -4.87
CA ALA A 48 8.03 5.38 -6.14
C ALA A 48 8.42 6.77 -6.72
N PRO A 49 7.52 7.76 -6.82
CA PRO A 49 7.89 9.06 -7.38
C PRO A 49 8.56 9.93 -6.30
N TYR A 50 9.90 10.07 -6.39
CA TYR A 50 10.77 10.74 -5.40
C TYR A 50 10.75 9.98 -4.06
N PRO A 51 11.88 9.51 -3.50
CA PRO A 51 11.84 8.58 -2.36
C PRO A 51 11.35 9.28 -1.08
N PHE A 52 10.03 9.32 -0.94
CA PHE A 52 9.34 9.71 0.27
C PHE A 52 9.26 8.48 1.16
N LEU A 53 9.97 8.56 2.27
CA LEU A 53 9.84 7.60 3.36
C LEU A 53 8.81 8.15 4.34
N ILE A 54 7.84 7.30 4.66
CA ILE A 54 6.77 7.58 5.59
C ILE A 54 6.83 6.54 6.69
N ILE A 55 6.92 6.98 7.93
CA ILE A 55 6.72 6.13 9.11
C ILE A 55 5.45 6.61 9.79
N GLY A 56 4.52 5.69 10.06
CA GLY A 56 3.26 6.03 10.68
C GLY A 56 2.44 4.81 11.07
N THR A 57 1.20 5.04 11.49
CA THR A 57 0.26 3.98 11.87
C THR A 57 -0.79 3.78 10.78
N ILE A 58 -1.05 2.52 10.42
CA ILE A 58 -2.12 2.15 9.49
C ILE A 58 -3.46 2.40 10.19
N MET A 59 -4.23 3.37 9.71
CA MET A 59 -5.51 3.74 10.33
C MET A 59 -6.67 2.95 9.73
N ASP A 60 -6.68 2.81 8.41
CA ASP A 60 -7.73 2.13 7.66
C ASP A 60 -7.24 1.81 6.25
N ILE A 61 -7.95 0.93 5.55
CA ILE A 61 -7.71 0.63 4.14
C ILE A 61 -9.04 0.51 3.42
N SER A 62 -9.16 1.22 2.29
CA SER A 62 -10.38 1.25 1.50
C SER A 62 -10.05 1.08 0.03
N TYR A 63 -10.45 -0.06 -0.53
CA TYR A 63 -10.19 -0.45 -1.92
C TYR A 63 -8.70 -0.45 -2.26
N ASP A 64 -8.21 0.59 -2.90
CA ASP A 64 -6.84 0.78 -3.35
C ASP A 64 -6.10 1.89 -2.59
N VAL A 65 -6.72 2.45 -1.53
CA VAL A 65 -6.16 3.56 -0.75
C VAL A 65 -5.92 3.13 0.69
N ILE A 66 -4.70 3.36 1.17
CA ILE A 66 -4.31 3.21 2.57
C ILE A 66 -4.41 4.56 3.26
N LEU A 67 -5.06 4.61 4.43
CA LEU A 67 -5.01 5.75 5.33
C LEU A 67 -3.91 5.54 6.37
N ILE A 68 -2.95 6.46 6.42
CA ILE A 68 -1.83 6.40 7.36
C ILE A 68 -1.78 7.71 8.14
N LYS A 69 -1.70 7.60 9.46
CA LYS A 69 -1.34 8.73 10.32
C LYS A 69 0.18 8.78 10.43
N THR A 70 0.80 9.81 9.86
CA THR A 70 2.25 9.92 9.84
C THR A 70 2.78 10.32 11.21
N GLU A 71 3.93 9.78 11.57
CA GLU A 71 4.69 10.19 12.75
C GLU A 71 5.91 11.01 12.30
N VAL A 72 6.64 10.45 11.34
CA VAL A 72 7.85 11.04 10.77
C VAL A 72 7.86 10.79 9.28
N THR A 73 8.17 11.82 8.52
CA THR A 73 8.43 11.76 7.10
C THR A 73 9.77 12.43 6.77
N ASN A 74 10.26 12.24 5.54
CA ASN A 74 11.48 12.94 5.10
C ASN A 74 11.30 14.46 4.93
N VAL A 75 10.06 14.98 5.02
CA VAL A 75 9.70 16.39 4.84
C VAL A 75 8.93 16.81 6.07
N SER A 76 9.60 17.46 7.01
CA SER A 76 9.07 17.72 8.36
C SER A 76 7.76 18.52 8.38
N GLU A 77 7.46 19.27 7.32
CA GLU A 77 6.18 19.97 7.16
C GLU A 77 4.97 19.02 7.01
N LEU A 78 5.20 17.73 6.80
CA LEU A 78 4.18 16.69 6.58
C LEU A 78 4.06 15.71 7.76
N ASP A 79 4.74 16.00 8.87
CA ASP A 79 4.68 15.18 10.07
C ASP A 79 3.34 15.35 10.80
N ASN A 80 2.83 14.27 11.40
CA ASN A 80 1.53 14.20 12.10
C ASN A 80 0.28 14.42 11.22
N GLU A 81 0.43 14.35 9.90
CA GLU A 81 -0.66 14.48 8.95
C GLU A 81 -1.31 13.13 8.59
N LEU A 82 -2.52 13.20 8.04
CA LEU A 82 -3.24 12.04 7.53
C LEU A 82 -2.98 11.89 6.02
N PHE A 83 -2.31 10.81 5.66
CA PHE A 83 -2.00 10.48 4.28
C PHE A 83 -2.98 9.48 3.71
N ARG A 84 -3.37 9.74 2.46
CA ARG A 84 -4.09 8.81 1.59
C ARG A 84 -3.13 8.37 0.50
N ILE A 85 -2.66 7.14 0.57
CA ILE A 85 -1.65 6.59 -0.34
C ILE A 85 -2.32 5.53 -1.20
N HIS A 86 -2.20 5.65 -2.52
CA HIS A 86 -2.67 4.59 -3.40
C HIS A 86 -1.67 3.42 -3.41
N LEU A 87 -2.18 2.19 -3.44
CA LEU A 87 -1.36 0.96 -3.41
C LEU A 87 -0.37 0.86 -4.57
N ASP A 88 -0.62 1.54 -5.69
CA ASP A 88 0.28 1.59 -6.84
C ASP A 88 1.49 2.51 -6.62
N GLN A 89 1.43 3.41 -5.65
CA GLN A 89 2.53 4.31 -5.28
C GLN A 89 3.52 3.67 -4.31
N VAL A 90 3.12 2.57 -3.66
CA VAL A 90 3.96 1.82 -2.71
C VAL A 90 4.94 0.95 -3.48
N ASP A 91 6.23 1.28 -3.37
CA ASP A 91 7.31 0.46 -3.94
C ASP A 91 7.81 -0.57 -2.92
N VAL A 92 8.02 -0.13 -1.68
CA VAL A 92 8.49 -0.97 -0.58
C VAL A 92 7.72 -0.59 0.68
N PHE A 93 7.36 -1.60 1.47
CA PHE A 93 6.79 -1.37 2.80
C PHE A 93 7.34 -2.38 3.81
N PHE A 94 7.30 -2.00 5.08
CA PHE A 94 7.61 -2.84 6.21
C PHE A 94 6.62 -2.56 7.33
N ILE A 95 5.87 -3.58 7.75
CA ILE A 95 4.93 -3.49 8.87
C ILE A 95 5.59 -4.08 10.11
N GLU A 96 5.54 -3.36 11.23
CA GLU A 96 6.01 -3.88 12.50
C GLU A 96 5.23 -5.12 12.92
N ASN A 97 5.94 -6.04 13.57
CA ASN A 97 5.33 -7.15 14.28
C ASN A 97 5.94 -7.27 15.68
N GLU A 98 5.63 -8.35 16.39
CA GLU A 98 6.15 -8.58 17.74
C GLU A 98 7.68 -8.76 17.79
N ARG A 99 8.30 -9.21 16.69
CA ARG A 99 9.72 -9.56 16.64
C ARG A 99 10.60 -8.47 16.05
N HIS A 100 10.07 -7.71 15.08
CA HIS A 100 10.81 -6.70 14.35
C HIS A 100 10.08 -5.37 14.46
N LYS A 101 10.80 -4.39 15.01
CA LYS A 101 10.30 -3.04 15.28
C LYS A 101 11.02 -2.03 14.40
N ILE A 102 10.28 -1.03 13.93
CA ILE A 102 10.81 0.16 13.29
C ILE A 102 11.42 1.00 14.42
N PRO A 103 12.71 1.41 14.31
CA PRO A 103 13.32 2.25 15.32
C PRO A 103 12.53 3.54 15.57
N GLU A 104 12.54 4.03 16.81
CA GLU A 104 12.06 5.39 17.08
C GLU A 104 13.12 6.39 16.60
N LEU A 105 12.74 7.24 15.65
CA LEU A 105 13.56 8.37 15.21
C LEU A 105 13.26 9.57 16.12
N LYS A 106 13.67 9.51 17.38
CA LYS A 106 13.71 10.70 18.23
C LYS A 106 15.12 11.27 18.15
N GLU A 107 15.22 12.59 18.00
CA GLU A 107 16.49 13.28 18.24
C GLU A 107 16.88 13.00 19.69
N ASP A 108 17.96 12.23 19.89
CA ASP A 108 18.68 12.24 21.15
C ASP A 108 19.20 13.67 21.33
N ASN A 109 18.46 14.47 22.10
CA ASN A 109 18.93 15.76 22.60
C ASN A 109 20.16 15.50 23.49
N CYS A 110 21.34 15.45 22.87
CA CYS A 110 22.65 15.59 23.51
C CYS A 110 22.94 17.07 23.79
#